data_AF-A0A4Q9MUL5-F1
#
_entry.id   AF-A0A4Q9MUL5-F1
#
_cell.length_a   1.000
_cell.length_b   1.000
_cell.length_c   1.000
_cell.angle_alpha   90.00
_cell.angle_beta   90.00
_cell.angle_gamma   90.00
#
_symmetry.space_group_name_H-M   'P 1'
#
loop_
_entity.id
_entity.type
_entity.pdbx_description
1 polymer ?
#
loop_
_entity_poly.entity_id
_entity_poly.type
_entity_poly.pdbx_seq_one_letter_code
_entity_poly.pdbx_strand_id
1 'polypeptide(L)'
;MRHLCFRNVRDGRSRPDFATIRRAALYLLVSQPGSKGDLNSAERVIVWFSLPRRVAWHAFARIIRVILPPILQLVIGIIYAMKRAFDVIGSHYETTSIIWRCMGAKIGKRVYWPGSGVYCPDPELLEVGDDVVFWSRSEAFTTDAHGSGRIVVKSGAMIADRVVLLPGVSVGKRAIMGSGALAKRDMTYADGSVWMGSEGGEAVCFKSGSKEATHDDSPTITPFGRAFYKREATYFVFPYPLLVSINTLLAIIGAGYWSIAAVVGTQVLNQFRIHLPRLDLLASGPQQTFVIFGLIACWFILTLVLQAVVVILWVVVMKWIVIGRRAPGSYDWDKTSMEPCSMLLEHTLLTSGEIAESDGVYAGWPAQYMDEKEYLRSKSRSMALSMFHTDPSHRALQRVQDNLEDERRRLDKKVEHHQHEL
;
A
#
# COMPACT_ATOMS: atom_id res chain seq x y z
N MET A 1 -20.59 5.59 -37.67
CA MET A 1 -21.77 5.29 -36.83
C MET A 1 -21.30 4.69 -35.51
N ARG A 2 -21.58 5.41 -34.42
CA ARG A 2 -21.51 5.07 -32.98
C ARG A 2 -20.14 4.69 -32.38
N HIS A 3 -19.43 5.74 -31.99
CA HIS A 3 -18.56 5.80 -30.81
C HIS A 3 -19.24 5.17 -29.58
N LEU A 4 -18.65 4.12 -29.03
CA LEU A 4 -18.98 3.61 -27.70
C LEU A 4 -18.12 4.35 -26.67
N CYS A 5 -18.71 5.43 -26.18
CA CYS A 5 -18.28 6.24 -25.06
C CYS A 5 -18.18 5.35 -23.81
N PHE A 6 -16.99 5.28 -23.21
CA PHE A 6 -16.77 4.79 -21.85
C PHE A 6 -17.61 5.66 -20.90
N ARG A 7 -18.84 5.21 -20.65
CA ARG A 7 -19.71 5.78 -19.63
C ARG A 7 -19.13 5.35 -18.29
N ASN A 8 -18.38 6.28 -17.68
CA ASN A 8 -18.11 6.29 -16.25
C ASN A 8 -19.43 6.04 -15.51
N VAL A 9 -19.65 4.82 -15.04
CA VAL A 9 -20.73 4.50 -14.11
C VAL A 9 -20.36 5.16 -12.79
N ARG A 10 -20.68 6.44 -12.66
CA ARG A 10 -20.87 7.07 -11.36
C ARG A 10 -22.10 6.42 -10.75
N ASP A 11 -21.89 5.34 -10.03
CA ASP A 11 -22.95 4.67 -9.29
C ASP A 11 -23.53 5.65 -8.25
N GLY A 12 -24.81 5.96 -8.41
CA GLY A 12 -25.58 6.94 -7.64
C GLY A 12 -26.09 6.36 -6.33
N ARG A 13 -25.24 5.64 -5.58
CA ARG A 13 -25.60 5.19 -4.23
C ARG A 13 -25.29 6.29 -3.21
N SER A 14 -26.33 6.67 -2.49
CA SER A 14 -26.33 7.60 -1.37
C SER A 14 -25.15 7.31 -0.45
N ARG A 15 -24.19 8.24 -0.42
CA ARG A 15 -23.16 8.26 0.63
C ARG A 15 -23.92 8.33 1.96
N PRO A 16 -23.69 7.42 2.93
CA PRO A 16 -24.24 7.62 4.27
C PRO A 16 -23.78 8.99 4.75
N ASP A 17 -24.75 9.86 5.06
CA ASP A 17 -24.47 11.28 5.30
C ASP A 17 -23.81 11.44 6.68
N PHE A 18 -22.49 11.23 6.73
CA PHE A 18 -21.62 11.60 7.85
C PHE A 18 -21.70 13.10 8.20
N ALA A 19 -22.49 13.88 7.45
CA ALA A 19 -22.87 15.22 7.83
C ALA A 19 -23.63 15.28 9.15
N THR A 20 -24.31 14.23 9.64
CA THR A 20 -25.06 14.30 10.91
C THR A 20 -24.14 14.58 12.11
N ILE A 21 -23.02 13.87 12.21
CA ILE A 21 -22.02 14.08 13.28
C ILE A 21 -21.32 15.43 13.11
N ARG A 22 -21.05 15.81 11.85
CA ARG A 22 -20.49 17.12 11.51
C ARG A 22 -21.45 18.26 11.89
N ARG A 23 -22.75 18.10 11.65
CA ARG A 23 -23.81 19.05 11.96
C ARG A 23 -24.03 19.12 13.47
N ALA A 24 -23.93 18.02 14.20
CA ALA A 24 -24.04 18.01 15.66
C ALA A 24 -22.89 18.78 16.35
N ALA A 25 -21.64 18.53 15.93
CA ALA A 25 -20.49 19.28 16.47
C ALA A 25 -20.55 20.77 16.10
N LEU A 26 -20.99 21.10 14.89
CA LEU A 26 -21.20 22.48 14.45
C LEU A 26 -22.37 23.16 15.17
N TYR A 27 -23.44 22.41 15.45
CA TYR A 27 -24.62 22.89 16.18
C TYR A 27 -24.26 23.22 17.64
N LEU A 28 -23.48 22.36 18.31
CA LEU A 28 -22.97 22.61 19.67
C LEU A 28 -22.01 23.82 19.74
N LEU A 29 -21.34 24.13 18.64
CA LEU A 29 -20.50 25.32 18.53
C LEU A 29 -21.35 26.60 18.33
N VAL A 30 -22.37 26.53 17.49
CA VAL A 30 -23.25 27.69 17.19
C VAL A 30 -24.20 27.99 18.35
N SER A 31 -24.61 26.99 19.13
CA SER A 31 -25.57 27.14 20.24
C SER A 31 -25.03 27.85 21.47
N GLN A 32 -23.73 28.17 21.55
CA GLN A 32 -23.19 28.83 22.75
C GLN A 32 -23.48 30.35 22.75
N PRO A 33 -23.84 30.92 23.91
CA PRO A 33 -24.31 32.31 24.03
C PRO A 33 -23.27 33.33 23.55
N GLY A 34 -23.75 34.40 22.90
CA GLY A 34 -22.92 35.51 22.41
C GLY A 34 -22.26 36.32 23.54
N SER A 35 -21.23 37.10 23.19
CA SER A 35 -20.56 37.98 24.16
C SER A 35 -21.49 39.10 24.62
N LYS A 36 -21.55 39.36 25.92
CA LYS A 36 -22.25 40.51 26.51
C LYS A 36 -21.36 41.75 26.44
N GLY A 37 -21.87 42.87 25.94
CA GLY A 37 -21.15 44.16 25.89
C GLY A 37 -21.55 45.03 24.69
N ASP A 38 -21.20 46.32 24.76
CA ASP A 38 -21.44 47.32 23.72
C ASP A 38 -20.33 47.23 22.64
N LEU A 39 -20.43 46.19 21.81
CA LEU A 39 -19.42 45.83 20.80
C LEU A 39 -19.98 45.99 19.40
N ASN A 40 -19.16 46.48 18.47
CA ASN A 40 -19.51 46.54 17.05
C ASN A 40 -19.65 45.12 16.46
N SER A 41 -20.41 44.99 15.36
CA SER A 41 -20.72 43.68 14.77
C SER A 41 -19.47 42.85 14.43
N ALA A 42 -18.40 43.47 13.94
CA ALA A 42 -17.13 42.78 13.67
C ALA A 42 -16.40 42.36 14.96
N GLU A 43 -16.39 43.21 15.97
CA GLU A 43 -15.75 42.92 17.27
C GLU A 43 -16.45 41.76 17.98
N ARG A 44 -17.78 41.70 17.91
CA ARG A 44 -18.56 40.57 18.41
C ARG A 44 -18.13 39.26 17.76
N VAL A 45 -17.92 39.24 16.44
CA VAL A 45 -17.45 38.06 15.71
C VAL A 45 -16.04 37.68 16.18
N ILE A 46 -15.13 38.64 16.33
CA ILE A 46 -13.76 38.40 16.80
C ILE A 46 -13.75 37.80 18.21
N VAL A 47 -14.46 38.41 19.17
CA VAL A 47 -14.61 37.89 20.53
C VAL A 47 -15.18 36.48 20.50
N TRP A 48 -16.21 36.26 19.69
CA TRP A 48 -16.88 34.98 19.59
C TRP A 48 -15.87 33.89 19.21
N PHE A 49 -15.08 34.07 18.14
CA PHE A 49 -14.09 33.09 17.70
C PHE A 49 -12.84 32.99 18.58
N SER A 50 -12.53 33.98 19.41
CA SER A 50 -11.34 33.99 20.29
C SER A 50 -11.60 33.44 21.70
N LEU A 51 -12.85 33.14 22.06
CA LEU A 51 -13.17 32.57 23.38
C LEU A 51 -12.49 31.20 23.58
N PRO A 52 -11.75 30.98 24.70
CA PRO A 52 -11.02 29.72 24.93
C PRO A 52 -11.91 28.47 24.84
N ARG A 53 -13.13 28.57 25.35
CA ARG A 53 -14.12 27.48 25.27
C ARG A 53 -14.45 27.12 23.83
N ARG A 54 -14.58 28.09 22.92
CA ARG A 54 -14.92 27.83 21.51
C ARG A 54 -13.74 27.28 20.73
N VAL A 55 -12.55 27.82 20.98
CA VAL A 55 -11.30 27.28 20.43
C VAL A 55 -11.18 25.80 20.80
N ALA A 56 -11.44 25.44 22.07
CA ALA A 56 -11.42 24.05 22.52
C ALA A 56 -12.46 23.18 21.79
N TRP A 57 -13.70 23.66 21.62
CA TRP A 57 -14.73 22.93 20.87
C TRP A 57 -14.40 22.77 19.38
N HIS A 58 -13.77 23.78 18.76
CA HIS A 58 -13.30 23.67 17.38
C HIS A 58 -12.18 22.65 17.22
N ALA A 59 -11.21 22.63 18.13
CA ALA A 59 -10.15 21.63 18.15
C ALA A 59 -10.74 20.22 18.35
N PHE A 60 -11.65 20.06 19.31
CA PHE A 60 -12.35 18.81 19.56
C PHE A 60 -13.13 18.31 18.34
N ALA A 61 -13.88 19.20 17.67
CA ALA A 61 -14.62 18.85 16.46
C ALA A 61 -13.69 18.39 15.31
N ARG A 62 -12.49 18.98 15.19
CA ARG A 62 -11.48 18.52 14.21
C ARG A 62 -10.91 17.16 14.58
N ILE A 63 -10.63 16.92 15.85
CA ILE A 63 -10.15 15.62 16.35
C ILE A 63 -11.19 14.54 16.04
N ILE A 64 -12.46 14.76 16.40
CA ILE A 64 -13.57 13.85 16.06
C ILE A 64 -13.61 13.60 14.55
N ARG A 65 -13.46 14.64 13.74
CA ARG A 65 -13.48 14.51 12.27
C ARG A 65 -12.35 13.62 11.74
N VAL A 66 -11.22 13.53 12.43
CA VAL A 66 -10.09 12.69 11.99
C VAL A 66 -10.25 11.25 12.49
N ILE A 67 -10.73 11.04 13.72
CA ILE A 67 -10.82 9.71 14.32
C ILE A 67 -12.08 8.96 13.87
N LEU A 68 -13.24 9.62 13.92
CA LEU A 68 -14.53 8.95 13.87
C LEU A 68 -14.89 8.41 12.48
N PRO A 69 -14.66 9.14 11.37
CA PRO A 69 -14.98 8.61 10.05
C PRO A 69 -14.22 7.33 9.67
N PRO A 70 -12.90 7.20 9.90
CA PRO A 70 -12.18 5.93 9.67
C PRO A 70 -12.77 4.74 10.44
N ILE A 71 -13.12 4.93 11.71
CA ILE A 71 -13.72 3.87 12.55
C ILE A 71 -15.10 3.47 12.02
N LEU A 72 -15.96 4.45 11.74
CA LEU A 72 -17.29 4.16 11.19
C LEU A 72 -17.22 3.54 9.81
N GLN A 73 -16.26 3.96 8.97
CA GLN A 73 -16.03 3.38 7.65
C GLN A 73 -15.59 1.92 7.73
N LEU A 74 -14.79 1.56 8.73
CA LEU A 74 -14.43 0.18 9.00
C LEU A 74 -15.67 -0.66 9.35
N VAL A 75 -16.48 -0.17 10.29
CA VAL A 75 -17.68 -0.89 10.76
C VAL A 75 -18.70 -1.07 9.63
N ILE A 76 -18.83 -0.09 8.73
CA ILE A 76 -19.81 -0.09 7.64
C ILE A 76 -19.29 -0.85 6.40
N GLY A 77 -18.03 -1.32 6.39
CA GLY A 77 -17.53 -2.28 5.39
C GLY A 77 -17.51 -1.79 3.94
N ILE A 78 -17.51 -0.47 3.70
CA ILE A 78 -17.53 0.06 2.33
C ILE A 78 -16.16 -0.15 1.70
N ILE A 79 -16.08 -0.97 0.64
CA ILE A 79 -14.87 -1.30 -0.13
C ILE A 79 -14.06 -0.04 -0.52
N TYR A 80 -14.73 1.04 -0.96
CA TYR A 80 -14.10 2.31 -1.31
C TYR A 80 -13.57 3.13 -0.11
N ALA A 81 -14.03 2.83 1.11
CA ALA A 81 -13.64 3.53 2.34
C ALA A 81 -12.53 2.80 3.11
N MET A 82 -12.24 1.53 2.80
CA MET A 82 -11.17 0.76 3.42
C MET A 82 -9.82 1.46 3.32
N LYS A 83 -9.53 2.13 2.20
CA LYS A 83 -8.27 2.87 2.00
C LYS A 83 -8.02 3.92 3.09
N ARG A 84 -9.04 4.68 3.52
CA ARG A 84 -8.90 5.68 4.58
C ARG A 84 -8.91 5.08 5.98
N ALA A 85 -9.62 3.97 6.18
CA ALA A 85 -9.57 3.24 7.44
C ALA A 85 -8.17 2.66 7.69
N PHE A 86 -7.52 2.13 6.64
CA PHE A 86 -6.16 1.60 6.70
C PHE A 86 -5.08 2.66 6.99
N ASP A 87 -5.30 3.92 6.61
CA ASP A 87 -4.36 5.01 6.96
C ASP A 87 -4.26 5.22 8.49
N VAL A 88 -5.32 4.93 9.24
CA VAL A 88 -5.37 5.12 10.70
C VAL A 88 -5.15 3.82 11.46
N ILE A 89 -5.78 2.76 11.00
CA ILE A 89 -5.77 1.45 11.65
C ILE A 89 -4.48 0.69 11.30
N GLY A 90 -3.77 1.09 10.24
CA GLY A 90 -2.69 0.31 9.67
C GLY A 90 -3.22 -0.81 8.78
N SER A 91 -2.41 -1.26 7.83
CA SER A 91 -2.74 -2.33 6.87
C SER A 91 -2.73 -3.72 7.51
N HIS A 92 -3.30 -3.88 8.71
CA HIS A 92 -3.25 -5.15 9.40
C HIS A 92 -4.25 -6.14 8.82
N TYR A 93 -3.67 -7.22 8.32
CA TYR A 93 -4.30 -8.11 7.36
C TYR A 93 -5.51 -8.88 7.91
N GLU A 94 -5.59 -9.08 9.23
CA GLU A 94 -6.70 -9.84 9.84
C GLU A 94 -8.05 -9.12 9.71
N THR A 95 -8.09 -7.79 9.76
CA THR A 95 -9.33 -7.04 9.60
C THR A 95 -9.92 -7.23 8.20
N THR A 96 -9.07 -7.22 7.16
CA THR A 96 -9.48 -7.55 5.79
C THR A 96 -10.00 -8.98 5.72
N SER A 97 -9.34 -9.94 6.36
CA SER A 97 -9.81 -11.33 6.41
C SER A 97 -11.20 -11.47 7.04
N ILE A 98 -11.51 -10.73 8.11
CA ILE A 98 -12.84 -10.73 8.73
C ILE A 98 -13.90 -10.21 7.75
N ILE A 99 -13.62 -9.11 7.03
CA ILE A 99 -14.55 -8.52 6.05
C ILE A 99 -14.87 -9.54 4.95
N TRP A 100 -13.85 -10.19 4.38
CA TRP A 100 -14.06 -11.24 3.38
C TRP A 100 -14.89 -12.42 3.91
N ARG A 101 -14.67 -12.84 5.16
CA ARG A 101 -15.49 -13.87 5.82
C ARG A 101 -16.94 -13.42 5.96
N CYS A 102 -17.19 -12.16 6.34
CA CYS A 102 -18.54 -11.60 6.40
C CYS A 102 -19.22 -11.52 5.03
N MET A 103 -18.44 -11.38 3.95
CA MET A 103 -18.93 -11.40 2.56
C MET A 103 -19.20 -12.81 2.03
N GLY A 104 -18.91 -13.87 2.82
CA GLY A 104 -19.16 -15.27 2.44
C GLY A 104 -17.92 -16.04 2.00
N ALA A 105 -16.76 -15.38 1.86
CA ALA A 105 -15.51 -16.06 1.51
C ALA A 105 -14.98 -16.92 2.67
N LYS A 106 -14.28 -18.01 2.34
CA LYS A 106 -13.59 -18.83 3.34
C LYS A 106 -12.13 -18.40 3.42
N ILE A 107 -11.79 -17.61 4.44
CA ILE A 107 -10.42 -17.07 4.60
C ILE A 107 -9.76 -17.65 5.85
N GLY A 108 -8.57 -18.21 5.69
CA GLY A 108 -7.69 -18.69 6.76
C GLY A 108 -7.09 -17.57 7.60
N LYS A 109 -6.16 -17.92 8.49
CA LYS A 109 -5.49 -17.01 9.42
C LYS A 109 -4.20 -16.48 8.83
N ARG A 110 -3.80 -15.25 9.23
CA ARG A 110 -2.50 -14.64 8.88
C ARG A 110 -2.28 -14.49 7.37
N VAL A 111 -3.37 -14.38 6.60
CA VAL A 111 -3.32 -14.03 5.18
C VAL A 111 -2.78 -12.61 5.05
N TYR A 112 -1.81 -12.39 4.18
CA TYR A 112 -1.26 -11.08 3.86
C TYR A 112 -2.03 -10.50 2.67
N TRP A 113 -2.70 -9.37 2.88
CA TRP A 113 -3.49 -8.67 1.85
C TRP A 113 -2.76 -7.44 1.31
N PRO A 114 -2.86 -7.15 0.01
CA PRO A 114 -2.28 -5.94 -0.57
C PRO A 114 -3.07 -4.70 -0.14
N GLY A 115 -2.38 -3.57 -0.01
CA GLY A 115 -3.01 -2.28 0.28
C GLY A 115 -3.98 -1.80 -0.81
N SER A 116 -3.87 -2.33 -2.04
CA SER A 116 -4.81 -2.08 -3.14
C SER A 116 -6.11 -2.88 -3.04
N GLY A 117 -6.18 -3.90 -2.17
CA GLY A 117 -7.20 -4.93 -2.21
C GLY A 117 -6.99 -5.94 -3.36
N VAL A 118 -7.78 -7.01 -3.33
CA VAL A 118 -7.89 -8.05 -4.37
C VAL A 118 -9.28 -7.95 -4.99
N TYR A 119 -9.37 -7.97 -6.31
CA TYR A 119 -10.66 -7.94 -6.99
C TYR A 119 -11.28 -9.34 -7.01
N CYS A 120 -12.46 -9.51 -6.41
CA CYS A 120 -13.24 -10.75 -6.52
C CYS A 120 -14.75 -10.40 -6.47
N PRO A 121 -15.51 -10.57 -7.57
CA PRO A 121 -16.93 -10.23 -7.64
C PRO A 121 -17.84 -11.09 -6.77
N ASP A 122 -17.53 -12.39 -6.66
CA ASP A 122 -18.35 -13.38 -5.95
C ASP A 122 -17.55 -13.99 -4.76
N PRO A 123 -17.41 -13.27 -3.63
CA PRO A 123 -16.62 -13.69 -2.47
C PRO A 123 -16.93 -15.10 -1.96
N GLU A 124 -18.19 -15.53 -2.02
CA GLU A 124 -18.64 -16.87 -1.59
C GLU A 124 -18.01 -18.04 -2.37
N LEU A 125 -17.45 -17.74 -3.55
CA LEU A 125 -16.70 -18.66 -4.39
C LEU A 125 -15.17 -18.56 -4.19
N LEU A 126 -14.71 -17.76 -3.23
CA LEU A 126 -13.29 -17.62 -2.89
C LEU A 126 -12.95 -18.37 -1.59
N GLU A 127 -11.95 -19.25 -1.67
CA GLU A 127 -11.37 -19.96 -0.55
C GLU A 127 -9.87 -19.73 -0.48
N VAL A 128 -9.38 -19.25 0.67
CA VAL A 128 -7.98 -18.89 0.92
C VAL A 128 -7.53 -19.56 2.21
N GLY A 129 -6.42 -20.28 2.17
CA GLY A 129 -5.82 -20.96 3.32
C GLY A 129 -5.10 -20.04 4.29
N ASP A 130 -4.41 -20.64 5.26
CA ASP A 130 -3.58 -19.95 6.23
C ASP A 130 -2.29 -19.44 5.59
N ASP A 131 -1.73 -18.32 6.07
CA ASP A 131 -0.41 -17.81 5.66
C ASP A 131 -0.25 -17.50 4.16
N VAL A 132 -1.36 -17.33 3.43
CA VAL A 132 -1.33 -16.96 2.01
C VAL A 132 -0.87 -15.51 1.84
N VAL A 133 -0.07 -15.23 0.82
CA VAL A 133 0.40 -13.87 0.50
C VAL A 133 -0.17 -13.40 -0.82
N PHE A 134 -0.95 -12.31 -0.77
CA PHE A 134 -1.40 -11.58 -1.94
C PHE A 134 -0.59 -10.31 -2.14
N TRP A 135 -0.12 -10.13 -3.36
CA TRP A 135 0.48 -8.89 -3.84
C TRP A 135 -0.56 -8.03 -4.57
N SER A 136 -0.13 -6.88 -5.07
CA SER A 136 -1.07 -5.86 -5.56
C SER A 136 -1.70 -6.24 -6.90
N ARG A 137 -2.84 -5.63 -7.22
CA ARG A 137 -3.48 -5.70 -8.55
C ARG A 137 -3.79 -7.11 -9.05
N SER A 138 -3.88 -8.10 -8.17
CA SER A 138 -4.32 -9.44 -8.53
C SER A 138 -5.85 -9.49 -8.61
N GLU A 139 -6.36 -10.27 -9.56
CA GLU A 139 -7.78 -10.35 -9.87
C GLU A 139 -8.23 -11.82 -9.83
N ALA A 140 -9.28 -12.11 -9.08
CA ALA A 140 -9.88 -13.44 -8.96
C ALA A 140 -11.28 -13.42 -9.57
N PHE A 141 -11.39 -13.93 -10.80
CA PHE A 141 -12.64 -14.07 -11.53
C PHE A 141 -13.27 -15.43 -11.21
N THR A 142 -14.33 -15.40 -10.42
CA THR A 142 -15.10 -16.58 -10.01
C THR A 142 -16.19 -16.97 -11.01
N THR A 143 -16.52 -16.08 -11.94
CA THR A 143 -17.54 -16.26 -12.97
C THR A 143 -17.08 -15.67 -14.30
N ASP A 144 -17.27 -16.41 -15.39
CA ASP A 144 -17.06 -15.96 -16.76
C ASP A 144 -18.25 -16.37 -17.66
N ALA A 145 -18.11 -16.26 -18.99
CA ALA A 145 -19.15 -16.62 -19.95
C ALA A 145 -19.47 -18.14 -20.00
N HIS A 146 -18.56 -19.00 -19.51
CA HIS A 146 -18.73 -20.44 -19.48
C HIS A 146 -19.37 -20.93 -18.18
N GLY A 147 -19.20 -20.18 -17.09
CA GLY A 147 -19.90 -20.41 -15.83
C GLY A 147 -19.08 -20.03 -14.61
N SER A 148 -19.64 -20.29 -13.44
CA SER A 148 -19.02 -20.01 -12.15
C SER A 148 -18.21 -21.20 -11.64
N GLY A 149 -17.12 -20.92 -10.94
CA GLY A 149 -16.24 -21.92 -10.36
C GLY A 149 -15.53 -21.39 -9.12
N ARG A 150 -15.43 -22.23 -8.09
CA ARG A 150 -14.75 -21.88 -6.84
C ARG A 150 -13.24 -21.76 -7.09
N ILE A 151 -12.66 -20.67 -6.61
CA ILE A 151 -11.20 -20.48 -6.59
C ILE A 151 -10.70 -20.88 -5.20
N VAL A 152 -9.71 -21.78 -5.16
CA VAL A 152 -9.11 -22.28 -3.91
C VAL A 152 -7.63 -21.98 -3.90
N VAL A 153 -7.16 -21.17 -2.96
CA VAL A 153 -5.73 -20.89 -2.73
C VAL A 153 -5.32 -21.55 -1.42
N LYS A 154 -4.54 -22.62 -1.47
CA LYS A 154 -4.15 -23.38 -0.27
C LYS A 154 -3.10 -22.64 0.56
N SER A 155 -2.89 -23.12 1.78
CA SER A 155 -2.04 -22.47 2.79
C SER A 155 -0.59 -22.25 2.33
N GLY A 156 -0.01 -21.12 2.73
CA GLY A 156 1.36 -20.72 2.41
C GLY A 156 1.60 -20.40 0.92
N ALA A 157 0.57 -20.44 0.07
CA ALA A 157 0.71 -20.05 -1.33
C ALA A 157 0.95 -18.55 -1.48
N MET A 158 1.58 -18.17 -2.61
CA MET A 158 1.83 -16.78 -2.96
C MET A 158 1.14 -16.44 -4.28
N ILE A 159 0.39 -15.35 -4.27
CA ILE A 159 -0.25 -14.74 -5.44
C ILE A 159 0.41 -13.38 -5.68
N ALA A 160 1.33 -13.33 -6.63
CA ALA A 160 2.13 -12.15 -6.97
C ALA A 160 1.34 -11.04 -7.68
N ASP A 161 2.05 -9.95 -8.00
CA ASP A 161 1.43 -8.76 -8.58
C ASP A 161 0.84 -9.07 -9.95
N ARG A 162 -0.40 -8.61 -10.19
CA ARG A 162 -1.13 -8.80 -11.46
C ARG A 162 -1.39 -10.25 -11.85
N VAL A 163 -1.49 -11.15 -10.87
CA VAL A 163 -1.97 -12.51 -11.12
C VAL A 163 -3.47 -12.50 -11.40
N VAL A 164 -3.88 -13.24 -12.41
CA VAL A 164 -5.29 -13.44 -12.77
C VAL A 164 -5.67 -14.90 -12.46
N LEU A 165 -6.61 -15.09 -11.53
CA LEU A 165 -7.17 -16.40 -11.21
C LEU A 165 -8.52 -16.56 -11.91
N LEU A 166 -8.63 -17.57 -12.78
CA LEU A 166 -9.88 -17.90 -13.50
C LEU A 166 -10.75 -18.89 -12.71
N PRO A 167 -12.03 -19.07 -13.10
CA PRO A 167 -12.94 -19.92 -12.34
C PRO A 167 -12.46 -21.37 -12.24
N GLY A 168 -12.70 -22.01 -11.09
CA GLY A 168 -12.36 -23.42 -10.86
C GLY A 168 -10.87 -23.68 -10.56
N VAL A 169 -10.04 -22.64 -10.52
CA VAL A 169 -8.61 -22.76 -10.21
C VAL A 169 -8.37 -23.23 -8.78
N SER A 170 -7.45 -24.19 -8.62
CA SER A 170 -6.88 -24.55 -7.32
C SER A 170 -5.37 -24.30 -7.29
N VAL A 171 -4.90 -23.42 -6.41
CA VAL A 171 -3.48 -23.15 -6.17
C VAL A 171 -3.00 -23.96 -4.98
N GLY A 172 -1.99 -24.81 -5.20
CA GLY A 172 -1.45 -25.75 -4.23
C GLY A 172 -0.79 -25.11 -3.00
N LYS A 173 -0.58 -25.91 -1.96
CA LYS A 173 0.07 -25.50 -0.70
C LYS A 173 1.48 -25.03 -1.04
N ARG A 174 1.87 -23.82 -0.59
CA ARG A 174 3.17 -23.21 -0.93
C ARG A 174 3.47 -23.07 -2.43
N ALA A 175 2.46 -23.15 -3.28
CA ALA A 175 2.64 -22.83 -4.69
C ALA A 175 2.80 -21.32 -4.86
N ILE A 176 3.63 -20.92 -5.82
CA ILE A 176 3.92 -19.53 -6.15
C ILE A 176 3.35 -19.23 -7.53
N MET A 177 2.36 -18.37 -7.58
CA MET A 177 1.91 -17.71 -8.80
C MET A 177 2.66 -16.37 -8.89
N GLY A 178 3.76 -16.34 -9.63
CA GLY A 178 4.62 -15.19 -9.89
C GLY A 178 3.94 -14.10 -10.72
N SER A 179 4.62 -12.95 -10.89
CA SER A 179 3.98 -11.75 -11.45
C SER A 179 3.44 -12.00 -12.85
N GLY A 180 2.25 -11.44 -13.12
CA GLY A 180 1.56 -11.61 -14.40
C GLY A 180 1.08 -13.04 -14.69
N ALA A 181 1.08 -13.94 -13.70
CA ALA A 181 0.61 -15.30 -13.92
C ALA A 181 -0.88 -15.33 -14.31
N LEU A 182 -1.21 -16.04 -15.40
CA LEU A 182 -2.59 -16.32 -15.79
C LEU A 182 -2.96 -17.75 -15.41
N ALA A 183 -3.74 -17.93 -14.35
CA ALA A 183 -4.21 -19.24 -13.97
C ALA A 183 -5.33 -19.70 -14.92
N LYS A 184 -5.17 -20.88 -15.50
CA LYS A 184 -6.13 -21.45 -16.45
C LYS A 184 -7.36 -21.99 -15.75
N ARG A 185 -8.53 -21.82 -16.38
CA ARG A 185 -9.81 -22.32 -15.87
C ARG A 185 -9.74 -23.82 -15.53
N ASP A 186 -10.35 -24.20 -14.41
CA ASP A 186 -10.44 -25.58 -13.91
C ASP A 186 -9.08 -26.29 -13.73
N MET A 187 -7.99 -25.52 -13.62
CA MET A 187 -6.64 -26.05 -13.46
C MET A 187 -6.23 -26.14 -11.99
N THR A 188 -5.46 -27.18 -11.66
CA THR A 188 -4.84 -27.34 -10.34
C THR A 188 -3.33 -27.18 -10.44
N TYR A 189 -2.80 -26.17 -9.76
CA TYR A 189 -1.38 -25.90 -9.63
C TYR A 189 -0.83 -26.68 -8.43
N ALA A 190 0.16 -27.55 -8.67
CA ALA A 190 0.65 -28.49 -7.67
C ALA A 190 1.25 -27.82 -6.42
N ASP A 191 1.26 -28.52 -5.29
CA ASP A 191 1.87 -28.01 -4.06
C ASP A 191 3.38 -27.76 -4.26
N GLY A 192 3.89 -26.63 -3.76
CA GLY A 192 5.29 -26.21 -3.89
C GLY A 192 5.74 -25.82 -5.30
N SER A 193 4.83 -25.78 -6.27
CA SER A 193 5.15 -25.43 -7.66
C SER A 193 5.29 -23.92 -7.88
N VAL A 194 6.05 -23.51 -8.89
CA VAL A 194 6.29 -22.10 -9.23
C VAL A 194 5.87 -21.85 -10.68
N TRP A 195 5.00 -20.86 -10.87
CA TRP A 195 4.40 -20.51 -12.15
C TRP A 195 4.47 -19.01 -12.36
N MET A 196 4.75 -18.52 -13.57
CA MET A 196 4.85 -17.08 -13.82
C MET A 196 4.45 -16.72 -15.25
N GLY A 197 4.04 -15.45 -15.45
CA GLY A 197 3.69 -14.92 -16.76
C GLY A 197 2.47 -15.58 -17.41
N SER A 198 2.28 -15.32 -18.69
CA SER A 198 1.18 -15.91 -19.45
C SER A 198 1.65 -16.25 -20.86
N GLU A 199 1.47 -17.50 -21.24
CA GLU A 199 1.85 -18.02 -22.54
C GLU A 199 0.86 -19.10 -22.96
N GLY A 200 0.33 -19.00 -24.18
CA GLY A 200 -0.67 -19.96 -24.66
C GLY A 200 -1.96 -20.01 -23.83
N GLY A 201 -2.28 -18.96 -23.07
CA GLY A 201 -3.46 -18.88 -22.22
C GLY A 201 -3.31 -19.51 -20.84
N GLU A 202 -2.08 -19.80 -20.40
CA GLU A 202 -1.78 -20.36 -19.08
C GLU A 202 -0.47 -19.80 -18.52
N ALA A 203 -0.27 -19.89 -17.21
CA ALA A 203 1.00 -19.57 -16.58
C ALA A 203 2.08 -20.58 -16.97
N VAL A 204 3.33 -20.12 -17.06
CA VAL A 204 4.45 -21.00 -17.40
C VAL A 204 5.02 -21.62 -16.13
N CYS A 205 5.07 -22.95 -16.08
CA CYS A 205 5.67 -23.68 -14.96
C CYS A 205 7.18 -23.57 -15.03
N PHE A 206 7.79 -23.18 -13.92
CA PHE A 206 9.24 -23.15 -13.76
C PHE A 206 9.76 -24.10 -12.68
N LYS A 207 8.90 -24.51 -11.75
CA LYS A 207 9.20 -25.54 -10.76
C LYS A 207 7.99 -26.41 -10.61
N SER A 208 8.10 -27.67 -11.00
CA SER A 208 7.04 -28.65 -10.80
C SER A 208 6.95 -29.02 -9.32
N GLY A 209 5.73 -29.23 -8.83
CA GLY A 209 5.54 -29.67 -7.45
C GLY A 209 6.18 -31.04 -7.22
N SER A 210 6.84 -31.24 -6.08
CA SER A 210 7.42 -32.53 -5.71
C SER A 210 6.46 -33.35 -4.83
N LYS A 211 6.57 -34.69 -4.88
CA LYS A 211 5.78 -35.57 -3.98
C LYS A 211 6.09 -35.32 -2.49
N GLU A 212 7.30 -34.87 -2.20
CA GLU A 212 7.73 -34.45 -0.86
C GLU A 212 6.98 -33.18 -0.41
N ALA A 213 6.77 -32.21 -1.30
CA ALA A 213 6.04 -30.99 -1.00
C ALA A 213 4.56 -31.24 -0.67
N THR A 214 3.93 -32.26 -1.27
CA THR A 214 2.56 -32.69 -0.97
C THR A 214 2.39 -33.32 0.42
N HIS A 215 3.44 -33.94 0.99
CA HIS A 215 3.42 -34.57 2.31
C HIS A 215 4.14 -33.76 3.39
N ASP A 216 4.67 -32.60 3.04
CA ASP A 216 5.36 -31.75 3.98
C ASP A 216 4.35 -31.03 4.87
N ASP A 217 4.18 -31.54 6.09
CA ASP A 217 3.33 -30.97 7.14
C ASP A 217 4.03 -29.87 7.95
N SER A 218 5.21 -29.42 7.53
CA SER A 218 5.88 -28.29 8.18
C SER A 218 4.99 -27.04 8.20
N PRO A 219 5.13 -26.20 9.24
CA PRO A 219 4.34 -24.99 9.38
C PRO A 219 4.52 -24.06 8.17
N THR A 220 3.42 -23.61 7.58
CA THR A 220 3.41 -22.63 6.47
C THR A 220 3.71 -21.21 6.90
N ILE A 221 3.90 -20.97 8.20
CA ILE A 221 4.08 -19.64 8.76
C ILE A 221 5.40 -19.00 8.30
N THR A 222 5.28 -17.83 7.69
CA THR A 222 6.42 -17.06 7.17
C THR A 222 7.33 -16.56 8.31
N PRO A 223 8.61 -16.22 8.04
CA PRO A 223 9.49 -15.61 9.04
C PRO A 223 8.90 -14.36 9.69
N PHE A 224 8.24 -13.51 8.89
CA PHE A 224 7.49 -12.36 9.41
C PHE A 224 6.36 -12.81 10.35
N GLY A 225 5.59 -13.82 9.95
CA GLY A 225 4.52 -14.37 10.78
C GLY A 225 5.02 -14.92 12.12
N ARG A 226 6.19 -15.58 12.14
CA ARG A 226 6.84 -16.05 13.37
C ARG A 226 7.27 -14.89 14.26
N ALA A 227 7.91 -13.88 13.69
CA ALA A 227 8.32 -12.68 14.40
C ALA A 227 7.13 -11.93 15.02
N PHE A 228 6.07 -11.70 14.22
CA PHE A 228 4.93 -10.87 14.62
C PHE A 228 3.91 -11.60 15.49
N TYR A 229 3.48 -12.80 15.09
CA TYR A 229 2.42 -13.54 15.79
C TYR A 229 2.95 -14.44 16.91
N LYS A 230 4.12 -15.07 16.71
CA LYS A 230 4.71 -15.96 17.71
C LYS A 230 5.73 -15.28 18.63
N ARG A 231 6.15 -14.05 18.31
CA ARG A 231 7.18 -13.30 19.06
C ARG A 231 8.53 -14.02 19.12
N GLU A 232 8.86 -14.76 18.07
CA GLU A 232 10.10 -15.53 17.96
C GLU A 232 11.29 -14.70 17.40
N ALA A 233 11.15 -13.38 17.26
CA ALA A 233 12.22 -12.52 16.80
C ALA A 233 13.22 -12.20 17.94
N THR A 234 14.49 -11.97 17.58
CA THR A 234 15.53 -11.52 18.50
C THR A 234 15.33 -10.07 19.00
N TYR A 235 14.37 -9.36 18.41
CA TYR A 235 14.04 -7.98 18.72
C TYR A 235 12.55 -7.82 18.99
N PHE A 236 12.19 -6.76 19.72
CA PHE A 236 10.81 -6.48 20.06
C PHE A 236 10.03 -5.97 18.84
N VAL A 237 9.06 -6.76 18.39
CA VAL A 237 8.14 -6.39 17.31
C VAL A 237 6.92 -5.70 17.92
N PHE A 238 6.61 -4.48 17.46
CA PHE A 238 5.46 -3.72 17.97
C PHE A 238 4.14 -4.46 17.70
N PRO A 239 3.35 -4.77 18.74
CA PRO A 239 2.09 -5.47 18.56
C PRO A 239 1.06 -4.54 17.90
N TYR A 240 0.09 -5.14 17.20
CA TYR A 240 -0.92 -4.39 16.45
C TYR A 240 -1.66 -3.30 17.27
N PRO A 241 -2.17 -3.55 18.49
CA PRO A 241 -2.85 -2.52 19.27
C PRO A 241 -1.96 -1.31 19.60
N LEU A 242 -0.65 -1.53 19.77
CA LEU A 242 0.31 -0.46 20.00
C LEU A 242 0.48 0.38 18.73
N LEU A 243 0.58 -0.25 17.56
CA LEU A 243 0.66 0.46 16.27
C LEU A 243 -0.58 1.32 16.01
N VAL A 244 -1.78 0.76 16.23
CA VAL A 244 -3.05 1.51 16.12
C VAL A 244 -3.06 2.70 17.08
N SER A 245 -2.61 2.50 18.32
CA SER A 245 -2.57 3.55 19.34
C SER A 245 -1.61 4.69 18.95
N ILE A 246 -0.42 4.34 18.44
CA ILE A 246 0.57 5.32 17.96
C ILE A 246 0.01 6.09 16.76
N ASN A 247 -0.55 5.41 15.76
CA ASN A 247 -1.12 6.05 14.58
C ASN A 247 -2.29 6.97 14.94
N THR A 248 -3.17 6.51 15.83
CA THR A 248 -4.30 7.32 16.33
C THR A 248 -3.81 8.55 17.07
N LEU A 249 -2.83 8.40 17.95
CA LEU A 249 -2.24 9.52 18.69
C LEU A 249 -1.60 10.54 17.75
N LEU A 250 -0.81 10.10 16.77
CA LEU A 250 -0.19 10.97 15.78
C LEU A 250 -1.24 11.69 14.91
N ALA A 251 -2.33 11.02 14.56
CA ALA A 251 -3.44 11.63 13.83
C ALA A 251 -4.13 12.73 14.66
N ILE A 252 -4.33 12.51 15.96
CA ILE A 252 -4.88 13.51 16.90
C ILE A 252 -3.95 14.71 17.01
N ILE A 253 -2.66 14.47 17.24
CA ILE A 253 -1.64 15.52 17.35
C ILE A 253 -1.59 16.31 16.04
N GLY A 254 -1.57 15.63 14.89
CA GLY A 254 -1.59 16.28 13.58
C GLY A 254 -2.83 17.16 13.38
N ALA A 255 -4.02 16.65 13.74
CA ALA A 255 -5.27 17.41 13.62
C ALA A 255 -5.27 18.68 14.49
N GLY A 256 -4.78 18.56 15.73
CA GLY A 256 -4.62 19.70 16.65
C GLY A 256 -3.57 20.67 16.14
N TYR A 257 -2.41 20.18 15.71
CA TYR A 257 -1.31 20.98 15.22
C TYR A 257 -1.73 21.85 14.02
N TRP A 258 -2.31 21.26 12.98
CA TRP A 258 -2.77 22.02 11.81
C TRP A 258 -3.96 22.94 12.09
N SER A 259 -4.55 22.90 13.29
CA SER A 259 -5.57 23.87 13.71
C SER A 259 -4.98 25.15 14.34
N ILE A 260 -3.71 25.11 14.77
CA ILE A 260 -3.06 26.23 15.50
C ILE A 260 -3.04 27.52 14.66
N ALA A 261 -2.74 27.47 13.36
CA ALA A 261 -2.71 28.67 12.52
C ALA A 261 -4.03 29.46 12.54
N ALA A 262 -5.17 28.76 12.51
CA ALA A 262 -6.48 29.41 12.58
C ALA A 262 -6.73 30.03 13.95
N VAL A 263 -6.31 29.35 15.02
CA VAL A 263 -6.43 29.85 16.40
C VAL A 263 -5.53 31.07 16.63
N VAL A 264 -4.28 31.02 16.18
CA VAL A 264 -3.36 32.16 16.30
C VAL A 264 -3.90 33.38 15.56
N GLY A 265 -4.41 33.21 14.34
CA GLY A 265 -5.01 34.31 13.58
C GLY A 265 -6.16 35.00 14.32
N THR A 266 -7.05 34.25 14.96
CA THR A 266 -8.17 34.84 15.73
C THR A 266 -7.72 35.43 17.07
N GLN A 267 -6.76 34.81 17.75
CA GLN A 267 -6.22 35.32 19.00
C GLN A 267 -5.45 36.61 18.81
N VAL A 268 -4.61 36.69 17.79
CA VAL A 268 -3.85 37.91 17.48
C VAL A 268 -4.79 39.05 17.18
N LEU A 269 -5.83 38.83 16.38
CA LEU A 269 -6.85 39.85 16.09
C LEU A 269 -7.58 40.32 17.36
N ASN A 270 -7.87 39.41 18.29
CA ASN A 270 -8.43 39.74 19.60
C ASN A 270 -7.46 40.56 20.46
N GLN A 271 -6.15 40.28 20.40
CA GLN A 271 -5.12 41.06 21.10
C GLN A 271 -4.98 42.47 20.55
N PHE A 272 -5.04 42.64 19.21
CA PHE A 272 -5.06 43.96 18.57
C PHE A 272 -6.27 44.80 19.03
N ARG A 273 -7.46 44.19 19.14
CA ARG A 273 -8.65 44.88 19.67
C ARG A 273 -8.43 45.39 21.10
N ILE A 274 -7.85 44.58 21.97
CA ILE A 274 -7.69 44.90 23.41
C ILE A 274 -6.59 45.94 23.63
N HIS A 275 -5.43 45.77 23.01
CA HIS A 275 -4.22 46.56 23.33
C HIS A 275 -4.02 47.77 22.43
N LEU A 276 -4.62 47.80 21.24
CA LEU A 276 -4.46 48.88 20.28
C LEU A 276 -5.79 49.53 19.87
N PRO A 277 -6.65 49.91 20.83
CA PRO A 277 -7.94 50.53 20.52
C PRO A 277 -7.78 51.91 19.84
N ARG A 278 -6.65 52.59 20.07
CA ARG A 278 -6.38 53.95 19.53
C ARG A 278 -6.10 54.00 18.03
N LEU A 279 -5.81 52.85 17.40
CA LEU A 279 -5.49 52.80 15.98
C LEU A 279 -6.75 52.70 15.10
N ASP A 280 -7.95 52.59 15.70
CA ASP A 280 -9.24 52.48 15.00
C ASP A 280 -9.25 51.44 13.86
N LEU A 281 -8.39 50.41 13.95
CA LEU A 281 -8.21 49.37 12.92
C LEU A 281 -9.49 48.59 12.62
N LEU A 282 -10.44 48.62 13.55
CA LEU A 282 -11.74 47.95 13.47
C LEU A 282 -12.90 48.94 13.36
N ALA A 283 -12.65 50.20 13.03
CA ALA A 283 -13.69 51.20 12.81
C ALA A 283 -14.65 50.78 11.69
N SER A 284 -15.91 51.19 11.84
CA SER A 284 -17.02 50.82 10.94
C SER A 284 -16.79 51.42 9.54
N GLY A 285 -16.49 50.58 8.55
CA GLY A 285 -16.35 51.02 7.16
C GLY A 285 -15.95 49.90 6.20
N PRO A 286 -15.93 50.14 4.88
CA PRO A 286 -15.55 49.12 3.89
C PRO A 286 -14.12 48.58 4.08
N GLN A 287 -13.23 49.43 4.62
CA GLN A 287 -11.84 49.09 4.91
C GLN A 287 -11.69 48.05 6.02
N GLN A 288 -12.65 47.96 6.95
CA GLN A 288 -12.66 47.01 8.07
C GLN A 288 -12.50 45.56 7.59
N THR A 289 -13.21 45.20 6.53
CA THR A 289 -13.13 43.85 5.94
C THR A 289 -11.73 43.57 5.43
N PHE A 290 -11.14 44.50 4.67
CA PHE A 290 -9.79 44.34 4.13
C PHE A 290 -8.72 44.24 5.22
N VAL A 291 -8.85 45.03 6.29
CA VAL A 291 -7.92 45.01 7.43
C VAL A 291 -8.03 43.68 8.20
N ILE A 292 -9.24 43.22 8.50
CA ILE A 292 -9.46 41.94 9.19
C ILE A 292 -8.93 40.77 8.36
N PHE A 293 -9.31 40.68 7.08
CA PHE A 293 -8.83 39.60 6.21
C PHE A 293 -7.33 39.68 5.98
N GLY A 294 -6.76 40.87 5.79
CA GLY A 294 -5.33 41.08 5.62
C GLY A 294 -4.51 40.68 6.85
N LEU A 295 -4.94 41.09 8.05
CA LEU A 295 -4.28 40.70 9.30
C LEU A 295 -4.38 39.20 9.56
N ILE A 296 -5.57 38.62 9.39
CA ILE A 296 -5.76 37.17 9.53
C ILE A 296 -4.88 36.44 8.53
N ALA A 297 -4.89 36.82 7.25
CA ALA A 297 -4.08 36.16 6.22
C ALA A 297 -2.58 36.27 6.52
N CYS A 298 -2.09 37.44 6.92
CA CYS A 298 -0.69 37.67 7.27
C CYS A 298 -0.24 36.74 8.41
N TRP A 299 -0.96 36.75 9.54
CA TRP A 299 -0.63 35.92 10.69
C TRP A 299 -0.85 34.43 10.44
N PHE A 300 -1.84 34.08 9.63
CA PHE A 300 -2.10 32.70 9.22
C PHE A 300 -0.95 32.16 8.37
N ILE A 301 -0.46 32.93 7.38
CA ILE A 301 0.70 32.56 6.55
C ILE A 301 1.95 32.43 7.41
N LEU A 302 2.22 33.42 8.26
CA LEU A 302 3.40 33.41 9.15
C LEU A 302 3.41 32.17 10.05
N THR A 303 2.25 31.86 10.66
CA THR A 303 2.12 30.69 11.52
C THR A 303 2.29 29.40 10.73
N LEU A 304 1.71 29.28 9.53
CA LEU A 304 1.88 28.10 8.69
C LEU A 304 3.33 27.87 8.27
N VAL A 305 4.07 28.94 7.94
CA VAL A 305 5.50 28.84 7.61
C VAL A 305 6.29 28.33 8.81
N LEU A 306 6.07 28.92 10.00
CA LEU A 306 6.71 28.45 11.23
C LEU A 306 6.37 26.98 11.51
N GLN A 307 5.10 26.61 11.35
CA GLN A 307 4.64 25.25 11.56
C GLN A 307 5.26 24.25 10.58
N ALA A 308 5.44 24.64 9.32
CA ALA A 308 6.11 23.81 8.32
C ALA A 308 7.57 23.57 8.70
N VAL A 309 8.29 24.62 9.12
CA VAL A 309 9.69 24.49 9.59
C VAL A 309 9.78 23.55 10.78
N VAL A 310 8.91 23.70 11.78
CA VAL A 310 8.87 22.83 12.97
C VAL A 310 8.59 21.37 12.59
N VAL A 311 7.66 21.11 11.67
CA VAL A 311 7.37 19.73 11.20
C VAL A 311 8.55 19.12 10.46
N ILE A 312 9.21 19.90 9.59
CA ILE A 312 10.40 19.42 8.87
C ILE A 312 11.50 19.06 9.87
N LEU A 313 11.80 19.93 10.84
CA LEU A 313 12.77 19.66 11.90
C LEU A 313 12.38 18.43 12.72
N TRP A 314 11.11 18.30 13.10
CA TRP A 314 10.59 17.14 13.80
C TRP A 314 10.83 15.84 13.02
N VAL A 315 10.50 15.80 11.73
CA VAL A 315 10.71 14.61 10.89
C VAL A 315 12.19 14.24 10.80
N VAL A 316 13.08 15.23 10.66
CA VAL A 316 14.54 15.00 10.63
C VAL A 316 15.04 14.45 11.96
N VAL A 317 14.64 15.06 13.08
CA VAL A 317 15.04 14.64 14.42
C VAL A 317 14.51 13.24 14.73
N MET A 318 13.23 12.96 14.46
CA MET A 318 12.63 11.65 14.70
C MET A 318 13.28 10.56 13.84
N LYS A 319 13.61 10.86 12.57
CA LYS A 319 14.40 9.95 11.75
C LYS A 319 15.73 9.61 12.43
N TRP A 320 16.44 10.61 12.95
CA TRP A 320 17.73 10.38 13.62
C TRP A 320 17.60 9.64 14.94
N ILE A 321 16.52 9.84 15.69
CA ILE A 321 16.27 9.11 16.94
C ILE A 321 15.95 7.64 16.65
N VAL A 322 15.10 7.37 15.66
CA VAL A 322 14.57 6.03 15.40
C VAL A 322 15.50 5.19 14.52
N ILE A 323 15.98 5.75 13.40
CA ILE A 323 16.79 5.03 12.40
C ILE A 323 18.28 5.32 12.61
N GLY A 324 18.63 6.39 13.32
CA GLY A 324 20.00 6.89 13.42
C GLY A 324 20.34 7.91 12.34
N ARG A 325 21.48 8.57 12.50
CA ARG A 325 22.09 9.32 11.39
C ARG A 325 22.56 8.33 10.34
N ARG A 326 22.40 8.68 9.06
CA ARG A 326 22.91 7.88 7.96
C ARG A 326 24.44 7.78 8.11
N ALA A 327 24.91 6.67 8.64
CA ALA A 327 26.28 6.26 8.47
C ALA A 327 26.40 5.66 7.06
N PRO A 328 27.51 5.86 6.34
CA PRO A 328 27.87 4.92 5.29
C PRO A 328 27.89 3.52 5.93
N GLY A 329 26.99 2.65 5.51
CA GLY A 329 26.95 1.28 6.00
C GLY A 329 28.20 0.52 5.54
N SER A 330 28.42 -0.66 6.12
CA SER A 330 29.22 -1.69 5.44
C SER A 330 28.56 -1.87 4.08
N TYR A 331 29.23 -1.42 3.04
CA TYR A 331 28.79 -1.66 1.69
C TYR A 331 29.08 -3.13 1.40
N ASP A 332 28.11 -3.97 1.75
CA ASP A 332 28.16 -5.41 1.53
C ASP A 332 27.91 -5.74 0.05
N TRP A 333 28.32 -4.85 -0.87
CA TRP A 333 28.45 -5.17 -2.30
C TRP A 333 29.28 -6.44 -2.50
N ASP A 334 30.11 -6.78 -1.50
CA ASP A 334 31.05 -7.88 -1.51
C ASP A 334 30.58 -9.10 -0.69
N LYS A 335 29.46 -9.01 0.07
CA LYS A 335 28.97 -10.12 0.92
C LYS A 335 27.78 -10.86 0.35
N THR A 336 26.99 -10.23 -0.53
CA THR A 336 26.03 -10.94 -1.38
C THR A 336 26.65 -11.04 -2.76
N SER A 337 27.18 -12.20 -3.12
CA SER A 337 27.68 -12.45 -4.46
C SER A 337 26.54 -13.01 -5.31
N MET A 338 26.32 -12.37 -6.46
CA MET A 338 25.74 -13.05 -7.60
C MET A 338 26.89 -13.76 -8.30
N GLU A 339 26.94 -15.07 -8.16
CA GLU A 339 27.88 -15.85 -8.95
C GLU A 339 27.54 -15.71 -10.44
N PRO A 340 28.52 -15.94 -11.35
CA PRO A 340 28.31 -15.75 -12.78
C PRO A 340 27.04 -16.43 -13.29
N CYS A 341 26.32 -15.75 -14.19
CA CYS A 341 25.12 -16.25 -14.84
C CYS A 341 23.91 -16.54 -13.92
N SER A 342 23.96 -16.18 -12.64
CA SER A 342 22.79 -16.23 -11.76
C SER A 342 21.71 -15.20 -12.16
N MET A 343 20.44 -15.55 -11.98
CA MET A 343 19.29 -14.73 -12.40
C MET A 343 18.24 -14.62 -11.30
N LEU A 344 17.80 -13.40 -11.00
CA LEU A 344 16.66 -13.15 -10.13
C LEU A 344 15.44 -12.81 -10.99
N LEU A 345 14.35 -13.57 -10.83
CA LEU A 345 13.08 -13.21 -11.46
C LEU A 345 12.44 -12.00 -10.77
N GLU A 346 11.50 -11.35 -11.45
CA GLU A 346 10.84 -10.16 -10.91
C GLU A 346 10.21 -10.44 -9.53
N HIS A 347 10.31 -9.46 -8.62
CA HIS A 347 9.83 -9.57 -7.25
C HIS A 347 10.50 -10.67 -6.40
N THR A 348 11.71 -11.09 -6.78
CA THR A 348 12.59 -11.94 -5.97
C THR A 348 13.52 -11.09 -5.12
N LEU A 349 13.70 -11.45 -3.85
CA LEU A 349 14.49 -10.68 -2.90
C LEU A 349 15.42 -11.62 -2.12
N LEU A 350 16.73 -11.49 -2.36
CA LEU A 350 17.79 -12.13 -1.57
C LEU A 350 18.12 -11.26 -0.35
N THR A 351 18.25 -11.89 0.81
CA THR A 351 18.63 -11.19 2.04
C THR A 351 20.14 -10.97 2.13
N SER A 352 20.57 -9.99 2.93
CA SER A 352 22.00 -9.68 3.10
C SER A 352 22.75 -10.90 3.65
N GLY A 353 23.75 -11.38 2.91
CA GLY A 353 24.53 -12.59 3.24
C GLY A 353 24.08 -13.86 2.50
N GLU A 354 23.02 -13.81 1.69
CA GLU A 354 22.67 -14.89 0.77
C GLU A 354 23.49 -14.79 -0.53
N ILE A 355 23.88 -15.94 -1.07
CA ILE A 355 24.62 -16.08 -2.33
C ILE A 355 23.65 -16.60 -3.38
N ALA A 356 23.56 -15.91 -4.52
CA ALA A 356 22.94 -16.47 -5.70
C ALA A 356 23.99 -17.35 -6.39
N GLU A 357 23.82 -18.67 -6.28
CA GLU A 357 24.71 -19.69 -6.85
C GLU A 357 24.78 -19.55 -8.38
N SER A 358 25.94 -19.90 -8.96
CA SER A 358 26.25 -19.75 -10.38
C SER A 358 25.24 -20.51 -11.23
N ASP A 359 24.82 -19.92 -12.35
CA ASP A 359 23.79 -20.46 -13.25
C ASP A 359 22.40 -20.70 -12.58
N GLY A 360 22.23 -20.26 -11.33
CA GLY A 360 21.00 -20.41 -10.58
C GLY A 360 19.95 -19.37 -10.94
N VAL A 361 18.71 -19.81 -11.16
CA VAL A 361 17.55 -18.92 -11.32
C VAL A 361 16.75 -18.91 -10.03
N TYR A 362 16.37 -17.74 -9.53
CA TYR A 362 15.67 -17.60 -8.25
C TYR A 362 14.32 -16.88 -8.41
N ALA A 363 13.30 -17.34 -7.68
CA ALA A 363 11.97 -16.73 -7.64
C ALA A 363 11.36 -16.62 -6.23
N GLY A 364 10.51 -15.60 -6.05
CA GLY A 364 9.61 -15.48 -4.91
C GLY A 364 10.23 -14.84 -3.67
N TRP A 365 9.48 -14.89 -2.56
CA TRP A 365 9.94 -14.41 -1.26
C TRP A 365 9.54 -15.36 -0.11
N PRO A 366 10.49 -15.94 0.64
CA PRO A 366 11.94 -15.89 0.44
C PRO A 366 12.38 -16.43 -0.94
N ALA A 367 13.51 -15.96 -1.46
CA ALA A 367 14.02 -16.39 -2.76
C ALA A 367 14.29 -17.91 -2.75
N GLN A 368 13.75 -18.64 -3.72
CA GLN A 368 13.99 -20.07 -3.90
C GLN A 368 14.69 -20.35 -5.21
N TYR A 369 15.66 -21.27 -5.17
CA TYR A 369 16.34 -21.80 -6.35
C TYR A 369 15.35 -22.53 -7.27
N MET A 370 15.50 -22.33 -8.58
CA MET A 370 14.71 -22.90 -9.65
C MET A 370 15.61 -23.81 -10.49
N ASP A 371 15.13 -25.02 -10.80
CA ASP A 371 15.89 -25.99 -11.59
C ASP A 371 16.17 -25.43 -13.00
N GLU A 372 17.46 -25.32 -13.35
CA GLU A 372 17.95 -24.77 -14.61
C GLU A 372 17.35 -25.48 -15.83
N LYS A 373 17.17 -26.80 -15.77
CA LYS A 373 16.55 -27.58 -16.86
C LYS A 373 15.08 -27.21 -17.05
N GLU A 374 14.39 -26.90 -15.97
CA GLU A 374 12.98 -26.55 -15.99
C GLU A 374 12.80 -25.10 -16.46
N TYR A 375 13.67 -24.19 -16.02
CA TYR A 375 13.76 -22.82 -16.53
C TYR A 375 14.06 -22.76 -18.03
N LEU A 376 15.09 -23.47 -18.51
CA LEU A 376 15.46 -23.47 -19.93
C LEU A 376 14.38 -24.09 -20.81
N ARG A 377 13.66 -25.12 -20.32
CA ARG A 377 12.49 -25.69 -21.02
C ARG A 377 11.33 -24.71 -21.10
N SER A 378 11.05 -24.01 -20.01
CA SER A 378 10.05 -22.94 -19.92
C SER A 378 10.38 -21.80 -20.90
N LYS A 379 11.60 -21.26 -20.84
CA LYS A 379 12.08 -20.20 -21.73
C LYS A 379 12.08 -20.62 -23.20
N SER A 380 12.50 -21.84 -23.52
CA SER A 380 12.51 -22.34 -24.92
C SER A 380 11.10 -22.48 -25.49
N ARG A 381 10.13 -22.92 -24.67
CA ARG A 381 8.71 -22.94 -25.06
C ARG A 381 8.19 -21.52 -25.29
N SER A 382 8.53 -20.59 -24.39
CA SER A 382 8.23 -19.17 -24.51
C SER A 382 8.78 -18.50 -25.74
N MET A 383 10.04 -18.78 -26.07
CA MET A 383 10.67 -18.30 -27.29
C MET A 383 10.01 -18.88 -28.53
N ALA A 384 9.71 -20.18 -28.54
CA ALA A 384 9.06 -20.84 -29.68
C ALA A 384 7.63 -20.33 -29.91
N LEU A 385 6.83 -20.13 -28.85
CA LEU A 385 5.46 -19.62 -28.93
C LEU A 385 5.40 -18.11 -29.20
N SER A 386 6.31 -17.31 -28.63
CA SER A 386 6.43 -15.88 -28.98
C SER A 386 6.92 -15.67 -30.41
N MET A 387 7.67 -16.62 -30.99
CA MET A 387 8.01 -16.61 -32.43
C MET A 387 6.76 -16.62 -33.33
N PHE A 388 5.66 -17.24 -32.90
CA PHE A 388 4.40 -17.27 -33.64
C PHE A 388 3.53 -16.01 -33.44
N HIS A 389 3.75 -15.24 -32.35
CA HIS A 389 2.89 -14.11 -31.98
C HIS A 389 3.56 -12.73 -31.88
N THR A 390 4.82 -12.59 -32.31
CA THR A 390 5.57 -11.33 -32.16
C THR A 390 5.43 -10.36 -33.33
N ASP A 391 5.19 -9.10 -32.97
CA ASP A 391 5.32 -7.88 -33.75
C ASP A 391 6.76 -7.77 -34.35
N PRO A 392 6.95 -7.39 -35.63
CA PRO A 392 8.25 -7.28 -36.30
C PRO A 392 9.35 -6.57 -35.50
N SER A 393 9.00 -5.61 -34.64
CA SER A 393 9.92 -4.88 -33.77
C SER A 393 10.62 -5.79 -32.75
N HIS A 394 9.91 -6.78 -32.19
CA HIS A 394 10.48 -7.71 -31.21
C HIS A 394 11.48 -8.69 -31.87
N ARG A 395 11.20 -9.13 -33.11
CA ARG A 395 12.14 -9.97 -33.88
C ARG A 395 13.41 -9.25 -34.29
N ALA A 396 13.37 -7.91 -34.38
CA ALA A 396 14.57 -7.12 -34.63
C ALA A 396 15.47 -7.09 -33.38
N LEU A 397 14.88 -6.85 -32.21
CA LEU A 397 15.60 -6.85 -30.93
C LEU A 397 16.19 -8.24 -30.60
N GLN A 398 15.43 -9.30 -30.86
CA GLN A 398 15.87 -10.67 -30.61
C GLN A 398 17.06 -11.06 -31.51
N ARG A 399 17.05 -10.67 -32.79
CA ARG A 399 18.20 -10.85 -33.69
C ARG A 399 19.43 -10.07 -33.27
N VAL A 400 19.25 -8.86 -32.72
CA VAL A 400 20.36 -8.08 -32.18
C VAL A 400 20.94 -8.78 -30.94
N GLN A 401 20.09 -9.31 -30.08
CA GLN A 401 20.53 -10.03 -28.88
C GLN A 401 21.27 -11.33 -29.22
N ASP A 402 20.76 -12.11 -30.18
CA ASP A 402 21.42 -13.32 -30.66
C ASP A 402 22.80 -13.00 -31.28
N ASN A 403 22.91 -11.92 -32.06
CA ASN A 403 24.19 -11.46 -32.62
C ASN A 403 25.19 -11.04 -31.53
N LEU A 404 24.72 -10.36 -30.47
CA LEU A 404 25.58 -9.94 -29.36
C LEU A 404 26.06 -11.14 -28.54
N GLU A 405 25.23 -12.16 -28.35
CA GLU A 405 25.64 -13.41 -27.70
C GLU A 405 26.67 -14.18 -28.53
N ASP A 406 26.51 -14.22 -29.84
CA ASP A 406 27.50 -14.82 -30.75
C ASP A 406 28.83 -14.06 -30.78
N GLU A 407 28.79 -12.71 -30.76
CA GLU A 407 30.00 -11.90 -30.64
C GLU A 407 30.72 -12.12 -29.31
N ARG A 408 29.97 -12.18 -28.21
CA ARG A 408 30.52 -12.51 -26.89
C ARG A 408 31.22 -13.86 -26.90
N ARG A 409 30.59 -14.93 -27.42
CA ARG A 409 31.20 -16.26 -27.53
C ARG A 409 32.47 -16.26 -28.38
N ARG A 410 32.53 -15.43 -29.42
CA ARG A 410 33.75 -15.27 -30.26
C ARG A 410 34.86 -14.56 -29.51
N LEU A 411 34.54 -13.56 -28.70
CA LEU A 411 35.50 -12.85 -27.87
C LEU A 411 36.04 -13.76 -26.77
N ASP A 412 35.17 -14.52 -26.09
CA ASP A 412 35.57 -15.48 -25.06
C ASP A 412 36.55 -16.53 -25.63
N LYS A 413 36.27 -17.08 -26.82
CA LYS A 413 37.21 -17.98 -27.52
C LYS A 413 38.55 -17.34 -27.89
N LYS A 414 38.56 -16.04 -28.22
CA LYS A 414 39.80 -15.31 -28.52
C LYS A 414 40.62 -15.05 -27.27
N VAL A 415 39.95 -14.77 -26.15
CA VAL A 415 40.58 -14.60 -24.84
C VAL A 415 41.18 -15.92 -24.37
N GLU A 416 40.45 -17.04 -24.48
CA GLU A 416 40.98 -18.37 -24.19
C GLU A 416 42.20 -18.70 -25.06
N HIS A 417 42.16 -18.37 -26.35
CA HIS A 417 43.29 -18.60 -27.25
C HIS A 417 44.53 -17.78 -26.86
N HIS A 418 44.37 -16.49 -26.52
CA HIS A 418 45.46 -15.65 -26.04
C HIS A 418 46.01 -16.09 -24.68
N GLN A 419 45.16 -16.61 -23.79
CA GLN A 419 45.61 -17.18 -22.51
C GLN A 419 46.39 -18.48 -22.68
N HIS A 420 46.22 -19.18 -23.79
CA HIS A 420 46.95 -20.40 -24.11
C HIS A 420 48.29 -20.15 -24.84
N GLU A 421 48.48 -18.96 -25.41
CA GLU A 421 49.72 -18.52 -26.08
C GLU A 421 50.70 -17.80 -25.12
N LEU A 422 50.23 -17.37 -23.95
CA LEU A 422 51.04 -16.89 -22.82
C LEU A 422 51.45 -18.04 -21.92
#